data_AF-A0A9D9HVE1-F1
#
_entry.id   AF-A0A9D9HVE1-F1
#
_cell.length_a   1.000
_cell.length_b   1.000
_cell.length_c   1.000
_cell.angle_alpha   90.00
_cell.angle_beta   90.00
_cell.angle_gamma   90.00
#
_symmetry.space_group_name_H-M   'P 1'
#
loop_
_entity.id
_entity.type
_entity.pdbx_description
1 polymer ?
#
loop_
_entity_poly.entity_id
_entity_poly.type
_entity_poly.pdbx_seq_one_letter_code
_entity_poly.pdbx_strand_id
1 'polypeptide(L)'
;QKDPLLIYKLESFNLFKTMINNINRKVIAILMRGQIPMPDPQQVRQAQEAKRQDYSKYRTEKNNADPSKQDTREKQRTEPIHVEKKVGRNDPCPCGSGKKYKHCHGKMM
;
A
#
# COMPACT_ATOMS: atom_id res chain seq x y z
N GLN A 1 -34.43 40.16 25.75
CA GLN A 1 -33.51 39.58 24.76
C GLN A 1 -32.63 38.57 25.50
N LYS A 2 -32.52 37.31 25.04
CA LYS A 2 -31.68 36.29 25.71
C LYS A 2 -30.22 36.46 25.30
N ASP A 3 -29.31 36.20 26.22
CA ASP A 3 -27.87 36.40 26.02
C ASP A 3 -27.33 35.47 24.90
N PRO A 4 -26.80 36.02 23.79
CA PRO A 4 -26.35 35.21 22.65
C PRO A 4 -25.23 34.23 23.01
N LEU A 5 -24.38 34.55 24.00
CA LEU A 5 -23.32 33.66 24.45
C LEU A 5 -23.89 32.39 25.12
N LEU A 6 -24.99 32.53 25.85
CA LEU A 6 -25.65 31.42 26.52
C LEU A 6 -26.32 30.47 25.52
N ILE A 7 -26.92 31.03 24.46
CA ILE A 7 -27.54 30.25 23.38
C ILE A 7 -26.46 29.42 22.67
N TYR A 8 -25.34 30.03 22.29
CA TYR A 8 -24.22 29.34 21.66
C TYR A 8 -23.70 28.19 22.53
N LYS A 9 -23.55 28.42 23.85
CA LYS A 9 -23.07 27.39 24.78
C LYS A 9 -24.02 26.19 24.87
N LEU A 10 -25.33 26.45 24.97
CA LEU A 10 -26.35 25.40 25.04
C LEU A 10 -26.45 24.60 23.75
N GLU A 11 -26.42 25.28 22.61
CA GLU A 11 -26.50 24.65 21.28
C GLU A 11 -25.25 23.81 20.99
N SER A 12 -24.06 24.36 21.27
CA SER A 12 -22.80 23.65 21.14
C SER A 12 -22.76 22.37 22.00
N PHE A 13 -23.29 22.45 23.22
CA PHE A 13 -23.38 21.29 24.11
C PHE A 13 -24.34 20.20 23.60
N ASN A 14 -25.46 20.60 22.99
CA ASN A 14 -26.39 19.65 22.39
C ASN A 14 -25.80 18.95 21.16
N LEU A 15 -25.05 19.69 20.32
CA LEU A 15 -24.30 19.10 19.21
C LEU A 15 -23.22 18.12 19.70
N PHE A 16 -22.49 18.49 20.74
CA PHE A 16 -21.49 17.62 21.35
C PHE A 16 -22.09 16.32 21.90
N LYS A 17 -23.22 16.40 22.62
CA LYS A 17 -23.97 15.22 23.08
C LYS A 17 -24.36 14.30 21.92
N THR A 18 -24.85 14.89 20.83
CA THR A 18 -25.25 14.14 19.64
C THR A 18 -24.05 13.43 19.01
N MET A 19 -22.91 14.10 18.92
CA MET A 19 -21.66 13.52 18.41
C MET A 19 -21.21 12.32 19.24
N ILE A 20 -21.19 12.44 20.57
CA ILE A 20 -20.79 11.35 21.48
C ILE A 20 -21.71 10.13 21.30
N ASN A 21 -23.03 10.34 21.21
CA ASN A 21 -23.97 9.25 20.97
C ASN A 21 -23.71 8.53 19.64
N ASN A 22 -23.35 9.28 18.60
CA ASN A 22 -23.00 8.71 17.29
C ASN A 22 -21.70 7.90 17.34
N ILE A 23 -20.69 8.38 18.06
CA ILE A 23 -19.42 7.66 18.26
C ILE A 23 -19.69 6.33 18.97
N ASN A 24 -20.43 6.35 20.08
CA ASN A 24 -20.74 5.15 20.85
C ASN A 24 -21.47 4.10 20.00
N ARG A 25 -22.47 4.52 19.22
CA ARG A 25 -23.17 3.64 18.27
C ARG A 25 -22.22 3.03 17.24
N LYS A 26 -21.30 3.83 16.68
CA LYS A 26 -20.32 3.36 15.69
C LYS A 26 -19.33 2.36 16.30
N VAL A 27 -18.82 2.61 17.49
CA VAL A 27 -17.89 1.71 18.18
C VAL A 27 -18.55 0.35 18.40
N ILE A 28 -19.76 0.32 18.97
CA ILE A 28 -20.52 -0.92 19.19
C ILE A 28 -20.80 -1.63 17.85
N ALA A 29 -21.20 -0.87 16.82
CA ALA A 29 -21.43 -1.42 15.49
C ALA A 29 -20.20 -2.09 14.88
N ILE A 30 -19.01 -1.52 15.07
CA ILE A 30 -17.74 -2.10 14.60
C ILE A 30 -17.40 -3.35 15.39
N LEU A 31 -17.54 -3.32 16.72
CA LEU A 31 -17.29 -4.48 17.58
C LEU A 31 -18.19 -5.66 17.22
N MET A 32 -19.48 -5.40 16.96
CA MET A 32 -20.45 -6.45 16.63
C MET A 32 -20.32 -6.97 15.19
N ARG A 33 -19.84 -6.14 14.25
CA ARG A 33 -19.67 -6.53 12.83
C ARG A 33 -18.26 -6.99 12.49
N GLY A 34 -17.28 -6.76 13.36
CA GLY A 34 -15.90 -7.14 13.16
C GLY A 34 -15.76 -8.66 13.21
N GLN A 35 -15.68 -9.29 12.05
CA GLN A 35 -15.30 -10.69 11.94
C GLN A 35 -13.80 -10.77 11.71
N ILE A 36 -13.09 -11.47 12.60
CA ILE A 36 -11.69 -11.83 12.37
C ILE A 36 -11.71 -13.12 11.56
N PRO A 37 -11.26 -13.11 10.29
CA PRO A 37 -11.14 -14.34 9.53
C PRO A 37 -10.09 -15.21 10.22
N MET A 38 -10.56 -16.28 10.86
CA MET A 38 -9.68 -17.33 11.37
C MET A 38 -9.19 -18.13 10.16
N PRO A 39 -7.87 -18.19 9.90
CA PRO A 39 -7.35 -19.03 8.83
C PRO A 39 -7.71 -20.48 9.15
N ASP A 40 -8.38 -21.16 8.21
CA ASP A 40 -8.61 -22.59 8.31
C ASP A 40 -7.25 -23.32 8.32
N PRO A 41 -6.92 -24.09 9.37
CA PRO A 41 -5.65 -24.82 9.44
C PRO A 41 -5.46 -25.80 8.28
N GLN A 42 -6.51 -26.20 7.56
CA GLN A 42 -6.39 -27.07 6.38
C GLN A 42 -6.01 -26.33 5.07
N GLN A 43 -6.04 -24.99 5.05
CA GLN A 43 -5.65 -24.18 3.89
C GLN A 43 -4.25 -23.57 4.00
N VAL A 44 -3.40 -24.04 4.92
CA VAL A 44 -1.95 -23.83 4.80
C VAL A 44 -1.41 -24.75 3.70
N ARG A 45 -1.91 -24.55 2.49
CA ARG A 45 -1.42 -25.19 1.28
C ARG A 45 -0.02 -24.63 1.08
N GLN A 46 0.99 -25.49 1.31
CA GLN A 46 2.39 -25.19 1.01
C GLN A 46 2.42 -24.43 -0.30
N ALA A 47 3.04 -23.24 -0.30
CA ALA A 47 3.13 -22.40 -1.47
C ALA A 47 3.64 -23.28 -2.62
N GLN A 48 2.74 -23.65 -3.54
CA GLN A 48 3.13 -24.46 -4.68
C GLN A 48 4.16 -23.63 -5.41
N GLU A 49 5.36 -24.19 -5.52
CA GLU A 49 6.46 -23.56 -6.25
C GLU A 49 5.89 -23.10 -7.58
N ALA A 50 5.92 -21.78 -7.80
CA ALA A 50 5.44 -21.20 -9.05
C ALA A 50 6.15 -21.95 -10.17
N LYS A 51 5.39 -22.75 -10.94
CA LYS A 51 5.92 -23.52 -12.07
C LYS A 51 6.71 -22.53 -12.92
N ARG A 52 8.04 -22.66 -12.90
CA ARG A 52 8.93 -21.86 -13.72
C ARG A 52 8.46 -22.06 -15.15
N GLN A 53 7.85 -21.03 -15.75
CA GLN A 53 7.49 -21.09 -17.14
C GLN A 53 8.78 -21.21 -17.93
N ASP A 54 8.94 -22.31 -18.66
CA ASP A 54 10.11 -22.53 -19.50
C ASP A 54 10.00 -21.64 -20.74
N TYR A 55 10.74 -20.54 -20.74
CA TYR A 55 10.84 -19.61 -21.85
C TYR A 55 11.84 -20.06 -22.93
N SER A 56 12.34 -21.31 -22.89
CA SER A 56 13.31 -21.84 -23.88
C SER A 56 12.80 -21.79 -25.33
N LYS A 57 11.49 -21.72 -25.53
CA LYS A 57 10.86 -21.65 -26.86
C LYS A 57 10.62 -20.22 -27.38
N TYR A 58 10.87 -19.18 -26.57
CA TYR A 58 10.76 -17.80 -27.05
C TYR A 58 12.01 -17.42 -27.84
N ARG A 59 11.93 -17.59 -29.16
CA ARG A 59 12.94 -17.10 -30.10
C ARG A 59 12.56 -15.69 -30.52
N THR A 60 13.28 -14.68 -30.02
CA THR A 60 13.13 -13.30 -30.51
C THR A 60 13.75 -13.21 -31.89
N GLU A 61 12.94 -13.36 -32.92
CA GLU A 61 13.33 -12.97 -34.28
C GLU A 61 13.38 -11.45 -34.35
N LYS A 62 14.61 -10.92 -34.38
CA LYS A 62 14.87 -9.51 -34.61
C LYS A 62 14.63 -9.21 -36.09
N ASN A 63 13.38 -8.95 -36.44
CA ASN A 63 13.06 -8.35 -37.72
C ASN A 63 13.54 -6.89 -37.70
N ASN A 64 14.68 -6.63 -38.34
CA ASN A 64 15.09 -5.29 -38.74
C ASN A 64 14.14 -4.83 -39.85
N ALA A 65 13.00 -4.27 -39.47
CA ALA A 65 12.15 -3.50 -40.36
C ALA A 65 12.61 -2.03 -40.31
N ASP A 66 13.18 -1.60 -41.43
CA ASP A 66 13.64 -0.26 -41.77
C ASP A 66 12.58 0.83 -41.47
N PRO A 67 12.93 1.98 -40.85
CA PRO A 67 11.96 2.96 -40.37
C PRO A 67 11.71 4.01 -41.45
N SER A 68 10.68 3.82 -42.27
CA SER A 68 10.21 4.89 -43.15
C SER A 68 8.70 4.88 -43.31
N LYS A 69 8.01 5.35 -42.27
CA LYS A 69 6.75 6.10 -42.39
C LYS A 69 6.68 7.14 -41.28
N GLN A 70 6.79 8.41 -41.68
CA GLN A 70 6.55 9.59 -40.84
C GLN A 70 5.13 9.56 -40.26
N ASP A 71 5.04 9.52 -38.93
CA ASP A 71 3.89 10.01 -38.17
C ASP A 71 4.40 11.16 -37.28
N THR A 72 4.03 12.39 -37.63
CA THR A 72 4.49 13.65 -37.03
C THR A 72 3.80 13.98 -35.71
N ARG A 73 3.40 12.97 -34.92
CA ARG A 73 2.86 13.19 -33.58
C ARG A 73 3.94 12.94 -32.55
N GLU A 74 4.44 14.04 -31.99
CA GLU A 74 5.44 14.09 -30.94
C GLU A 74 4.96 13.33 -29.69
N LYS A 75 5.25 12.02 -29.63
CA LYS A 75 5.14 11.24 -28.41
C LYS A 75 6.29 11.63 -27.50
N GLN A 76 6.02 12.47 -26.51
CA GLN A 76 6.93 12.72 -25.40
C GLN A 76 7.39 11.38 -24.83
N ARG A 77 8.69 11.10 -24.95
CA ARG A 77 9.33 9.96 -24.32
C ARG A 77 9.38 10.25 -22.82
N THR A 78 8.45 9.68 -22.05
CA THR A 78 8.63 9.57 -20.61
C THR A 78 9.85 8.68 -20.36
N GLU A 79 10.92 9.28 -19.87
CA GLU A 79 12.09 8.55 -19.39
C GLU A 79 11.67 7.61 -18.24
N PRO A 80 12.18 6.37 -18.20
CA PRO A 80 11.85 5.46 -17.12
C PRO A 80 12.39 6.02 -15.80
N ILE A 81 11.47 6.27 -14.86
CA ILE A 81 11.80 6.68 -13.48
C ILE A 81 12.74 5.65 -12.88
N HIS A 82 14.00 6.02 -12.66
CA HIS A 82 14.99 5.18 -12.03
C HIS A 82 14.71 5.14 -10.52
N VAL A 83 13.93 4.15 -10.08
CA VAL A 83 13.70 3.93 -8.65
C VAL A 83 14.96 3.31 -8.07
N GLU A 84 15.61 4.01 -7.14
CA GLU A 84 16.76 3.46 -6.41
C GLU A 84 16.39 2.09 -5.79
N LYS A 85 17.32 1.13 -5.90
CA LYS A 85 17.12 -0.22 -5.36
C LYS A 85 16.84 -0.13 -3.85
N LYS A 86 15.62 -0.49 -3.45
CA LYS A 86 15.27 -0.67 -2.04
C LYS A 86 16.17 -1.76 -1.44
N VAL A 87 16.89 -1.42 -0.37
CA VAL A 87 17.76 -2.35 0.37
C VAL A 87 16.89 -3.48 0.94
N GLY A 88 17.22 -4.73 0.61
CA GLY A 88 16.51 -5.90 1.10
C GLY A 88 16.79 -6.15 2.58
N ARG A 89 15.84 -6.78 3.29
CA ARG A 89 15.92 -7.04 4.74
C ARG A 89 17.20 -7.81 5.16
N ASN A 90 17.76 -8.63 4.28
CA ASN A 90 18.98 -9.42 4.54
C ASN A 90 20.27 -8.81 3.93
N ASP A 91 20.17 -7.74 3.15
CA ASP A 91 21.32 -7.11 2.49
C ASP A 91 22.24 -6.41 3.51
N PRO A 92 23.53 -6.19 3.18
CA PRO A 92 24.40 -5.37 4.01
C PRO A 92 23.78 -3.98 4.22
N CYS A 93 23.75 -3.54 5.47
CA CYS A 93 23.14 -2.27 5.82
C CYS A 93 23.98 -1.10 5.24
N PRO A 94 23.36 -0.12 4.56
CA PRO A 94 24.08 0.95 3.86
C PRO A 94 24.83 1.92 4.79
N CYS A 95 24.64 1.81 6.11
CA CYS A 95 25.38 2.58 7.11
C CYS A 95 26.82 2.08 7.35
N GLY A 96 27.31 1.11 6.58
CA GLY A 96 28.68 0.60 6.70
C GLY A 96 28.95 -0.25 7.95
N SER A 97 27.92 -0.60 8.73
CA SER A 97 28.07 -1.34 10.00
C SER A 97 28.49 -2.81 9.86
N GLY A 98 28.59 -3.34 8.63
CA GLY A 98 28.85 -4.75 8.35
C GLY A 98 27.72 -5.71 8.74
N LYS A 99 26.62 -5.21 9.32
CA LYS A 99 25.46 -6.00 9.75
C LYS A 99 24.40 -6.07 8.64
N LYS A 100 23.62 -7.16 8.60
CA LYS A 100 22.44 -7.25 7.72
C LYS A 100 21.41 -6.18 8.10
N TYR A 101 20.69 -5.63 7.13
CA TYR A 101 19.74 -4.52 7.32
C TYR A 101 18.74 -4.78 8.46
N LYS A 102 18.16 -5.98 8.56
CA LYS A 102 17.26 -6.41 9.65
C LYS A 102 17.85 -6.38 11.06
N HIS A 103 19.16 -6.44 11.20
CA HIS A 103 19.83 -6.40 12.50
C HIS A 103 20.41 -5.01 12.81
N CYS A 104 20.16 -4.04 11.94
CA CYS A 104 20.61 -2.66 12.07
C CYS A 104 19.40 -1.72 11.90
N HIS A 105 19.29 -1.02 10.78
CA HIS A 105 18.22 -0.03 10.54
C HIS A 105 16.84 -0.64 10.31
N GLY A 106 16.76 -1.93 9.95
CA GLY A 106 15.52 -2.69 9.77
C GLY A 106 15.09 -3.52 10.98
N LYS A 107 15.62 -3.24 12.20
CA LYS A 107 15.35 -4.06 13.40
C LYS A 107 13.90 -3.98 13.91
N MET A 108 13.16 -2.95 13.51
CA MET A 108 11.75 -2.76 13.87
C MET A 108 10.79 -2.86 12.67
N MET A 109 11.26 -3.39 11.53
CA MET A 109 10.45 -3.78 10.37
C MET A 109 10.50 -5.30 10.19
#